data_AF-A0A9E3MTH2-F1
#
_entry.id   AF-A0A9E3MTH2-F1
#
_cell.length_a   1.000
_cell.length_b   1.000
_cell.length_c   1.000
_cell.angle_alpha   90.00
_cell.angle_beta   90.00
_cell.angle_gamma   90.00
#
_symmetry.space_group_name_H-M   'P 1'
#
loop_
_entity.id
_entity.type
_entity.pdbx_description
1 polymer ?
#
loop_
_entity_poly.entity_id
_entity_poly.type
_entity_poly.pdbx_seq_one_letter_code
_entity_poly.pdbx_strand_id
1 'polypeptide(L)'
;SFGIGKESQLVAEHNAFTLPQGISAAKVLKRWNVSPLTAADNYVNGRLTDLIAVHNAEIPAETLESGAGWTPTLRTKVDPAKKVPGIVDRGAGAGRVC
;
A
#
# COMPACT_ATOMS: atom_id res chain seq x y z
N SER A 1 3.25 0.69 6.84
CA SER A 1 3.03 -0.69 6.39
C SER A 1 1.54 -1.01 6.51
N PHE A 2 1.08 -2.07 5.85
CA PHE A 2 -0.28 -2.59 5.96
C PHE A 2 -0.26 -3.96 6.65
N GLY A 3 -1.18 -4.16 7.59
CA GLY A 3 -1.43 -5.45 8.22
C GLY A 3 -2.63 -6.14 7.58
N ILE A 4 -2.45 -7.35 7.07
CA ILE A 4 -3.51 -8.19 6.49
C ILE A 4 -4.09 -9.05 7.61
N GLY A 5 -5.14 -8.53 8.23
CA GLY A 5 -5.84 -9.14 9.35
C GLY A 5 -6.87 -10.19 8.94
N LYS A 6 -7.48 -10.84 9.94
CA LYS A 6 -8.58 -11.78 9.75
C LYS A 6 -9.74 -11.11 9.01
N GLU A 7 -10.21 -11.74 7.93
CA GLU A 7 -11.36 -11.30 7.13
C GLU A 7 -11.20 -9.89 6.55
N SER A 8 -9.96 -9.44 6.34
CA SER A 8 -9.70 -8.14 5.73
C SER A 8 -9.96 -8.16 4.22
N GLN A 9 -10.49 -7.06 3.69
CA GLN A 9 -10.69 -6.84 2.25
C GLN A 9 -9.99 -5.55 1.82
N LEU A 10 -8.67 -5.52 1.94
CA LEU A 10 -7.89 -4.30 1.71
C LEU A 10 -7.78 -3.96 0.22
N VAL A 11 -8.13 -2.73 -0.16
CA VAL A 11 -7.80 -2.14 -1.48
C VAL A 11 -6.81 -1.01 -1.27
N ALA A 12 -5.53 -1.30 -1.47
CA ALA A 12 -4.39 -0.41 -1.30
C ALA A 12 -3.85 0.09 -2.65
N GLU A 13 -4.38 1.20 -3.12
CA GLU A 13 -4.04 1.77 -4.43
C GLU A 13 -3.38 3.14 -4.30
N HIS A 14 -2.46 3.45 -5.21
CA HIS A 14 -1.83 4.77 -5.35
C HIS A 14 -1.08 5.29 -4.10
N ASN A 15 -0.46 4.40 -3.32
CA ASN A 15 0.31 4.80 -2.15
C ASN A 15 1.80 5.04 -2.49
N ALA A 16 2.45 5.88 -1.69
CA ALA A 16 3.89 6.08 -1.73
C ALA A 16 4.51 5.76 -0.37
N PHE A 17 5.50 4.87 -0.36
CA PHE A 17 6.26 4.46 0.82
C PHE A 17 7.69 4.97 0.71
N THR A 18 8.15 5.64 1.76
CA THR A 18 9.57 5.99 1.95
C THR A 18 10.13 5.07 3.02
N LEU A 19 11.05 4.18 2.63
CA LEU A 19 11.67 3.20 3.51
C LEU A 19 13.16 3.54 3.70
N PRO A 20 13.69 3.45 4.93
CA PRO A 20 15.13 3.56 5.17
C PRO A 20 15.92 2.51 4.38
N GLN A 21 17.20 2.80 4.15
CA GLN A 21 18.11 1.83 3.53
C GLN A 21 18.15 0.53 4.35
N GLY A 22 18.13 -0.61 3.66
CA GLY A 22 18.15 -1.94 4.29
C GLY A 22 16.77 -2.50 4.66
N ILE A 23 15.69 -1.72 4.52
CA ILE A 23 14.32 -2.23 4.69
C ILE A 23 13.76 -2.64 3.34
N SER A 24 13.52 -3.95 3.18
CA SER A 24 12.87 -4.49 1.98
C SER A 24 11.43 -4.02 1.85
N ALA A 25 10.99 -3.78 0.61
CA ALA A 25 9.60 -3.54 0.26
C ALA A 25 8.68 -4.72 0.61
N ALA A 26 9.20 -5.95 0.73
CA ALA A 26 8.43 -7.12 1.14
C ALA A 26 7.79 -6.95 2.53
N LYS A 27 8.39 -6.10 3.38
CA LYS A 27 7.88 -5.79 4.73
C LYS A 27 6.77 -4.75 4.74
N VAL A 28 6.42 -4.15 3.59
CA VAL A 28 5.32 -3.19 3.50
C VAL A 28 3.99 -3.87 3.78
N LEU A 29 3.82 -5.11 3.32
CA LEU A 29 2.68 -5.97 3.63
C LEU A 29 3.09 -6.96 4.71
N LYS A 30 2.28 -7.09 5.76
CA LYS A 30 2.45 -8.12 6.78
C LYS A 30 1.21 -8.99 6.86
N ARG A 31 1.37 -10.30 6.67
CA ARG A 31 0.30 -11.27 6.87
C ARG A 31 0.12 -11.56 8.35
N TRP A 32 -1.10 -11.36 8.86
CA TRP A 32 -1.53 -11.85 10.17
C TRP A 32 -2.55 -12.98 10.04
N ASN A 33 -3.31 -13.01 8.95
CA ASN A 33 -4.19 -14.11 8.59
C ASN A 33 -4.27 -14.26 7.05
N VAL A 34 -4.83 -15.36 6.57
CA VAL A 34 -5.14 -15.56 5.15
C VAL A 34 -6.34 -14.69 4.80
N SER A 35 -6.12 -13.63 4.03
CA SER A 35 -7.18 -12.78 3.49
C SER A 35 -6.69 -12.10 2.21
N PRO A 36 -7.55 -11.98 1.19
CA PRO A 36 -7.16 -11.41 -0.08
C PRO A 36 -7.06 -9.89 -0.02
N LEU A 37 -6.15 -9.32 -0.81
CA LEU A 37 -6.01 -7.87 -0.94
C LEU A 37 -5.79 -7.42 -2.38
N THR A 38 -6.13 -6.18 -2.68
CA THR A 38 -5.78 -5.52 -3.94
C THR A 38 -4.68 -4.51 -3.64
N ALA A 39 -3.52 -4.63 -4.29
CA ALA A 39 -2.44 -3.65 -4.21
C ALA A 39 -2.05 -3.22 -5.62
N ALA A 40 -2.28 -1.95 -5.98
CA ALA A 40 -1.98 -1.43 -7.32
C ALA A 40 -1.39 -0.02 -7.30
N ASP A 41 -0.58 0.30 -8.31
CA ASP A 41 0.10 1.61 -8.47
C ASP A 41 0.83 2.11 -7.20
N ASN A 42 1.46 1.21 -6.46
CA ASN A 42 2.19 1.56 -5.24
C ASN A 42 3.66 1.86 -5.54
N TYR A 43 4.20 2.89 -4.90
CA TYR A 43 5.58 3.32 -5.07
C TYR A 43 6.36 3.09 -3.78
N VAL A 44 7.56 2.54 -3.89
CA VAL A 44 8.52 2.44 -2.78
C VAL A 44 9.79 3.19 -3.17
N ASN A 45 10.19 4.17 -2.36
CA ASN A 45 11.34 5.04 -2.61
C ASN A 45 11.34 5.62 -4.04
N GLY A 46 10.16 6.04 -4.51
CA GLY A 46 9.97 6.64 -5.84
C GLY A 46 9.89 5.66 -7.02
N ARG A 47 9.92 4.35 -6.78
CA ARG A 47 9.83 3.31 -7.83
C ARG A 47 8.51 2.55 -7.76
N LEU A 48 7.86 2.37 -8.90
CA LEU A 48 6.66 1.52 -9.00
C LEU A 48 7.02 0.10 -8.55
N THR A 49 6.27 -0.43 -7.60
CA THR A 49 6.55 -1.71 -6.95
C THR A 49 5.28 -2.53 -6.80
N ASP A 50 5.30 -3.76 -7.29
CA ASP A 50 4.28 -4.74 -6.99
C ASP A 50 4.53 -5.31 -5.58
N LEU A 51 3.76 -4.83 -4.61
CA LEU A 51 3.94 -5.20 -3.21
C LEU A 51 3.60 -6.67 -2.94
N ILE A 52 2.64 -7.25 -3.66
CA ILE A 52 2.23 -8.65 -3.48
C ILE A 52 3.32 -9.55 -4.06
N ALA A 53 3.80 -9.26 -5.27
CA ALA A 53 4.86 -10.04 -5.89
C ALA A 53 6.16 -10.00 -5.07
N VAL A 54 6.57 -8.83 -4.61
CA VAL A 54 7.79 -8.70 -3.78
C VAL A 54 7.64 -9.42 -2.44
N HIS A 55 6.47 -9.34 -1.80
CA HIS A 55 6.21 -10.07 -0.56
C HIS A 55 6.28 -11.59 -0.78
N ASN A 56 5.59 -12.10 -1.81
CA ASN A 56 5.53 -13.54 -2.09
C ASN A 56 6.88 -14.11 -2.52
N ALA A 57 7.72 -13.32 -3.20
CA ALA A 57 9.07 -13.73 -3.59
C ALA A 57 10.02 -13.85 -2.39
N GLU A 58 9.96 -12.92 -1.43
CA GLU A 58 10.87 -12.91 -0.27
C GLU A 58 10.34 -13.71 0.92
N ILE A 59 9.01 -13.88 1.05
CA ILE A 59 8.34 -14.51 2.20
C ILE A 59 7.31 -15.55 1.69
N PRO A 60 7.76 -16.63 1.03
CA PRO A 60 6.84 -17.63 0.46
C PRO A 60 5.98 -18.34 1.51
N ALA A 61 6.46 -18.45 2.75
CA ALA A 61 5.72 -19.04 3.87
C ALA A 61 4.47 -18.21 4.28
N GLU A 62 4.42 -16.93 3.91
CA GLU A 62 3.30 -16.02 4.20
C GLU A 62 2.65 -15.53 2.90
N THR A 63 2.50 -16.41 1.90
CA THR A 63 1.92 -16.04 0.61
C THR A 63 0.60 -15.26 0.77
N LEU A 64 0.54 -14.12 0.09
CA LEU A 64 -0.60 -13.23 0.00
C LEU A 64 -1.40 -13.51 -1.27
N GLU A 65 -2.72 -13.44 -1.13
CA GLU A 65 -3.66 -13.62 -2.22
C GLU A 65 -4.10 -12.26 -2.78
N SER A 66 -4.13 -12.14 -4.11
CA SER A 66 -4.59 -10.94 -4.79
C SER A 66 -6.11 -10.94 -4.99
N GLY A 67 -6.72 -9.77 -4.95
CA GLY A 67 -8.12 -9.54 -5.32
C GLY A 67 -9.04 -9.49 -4.10
N ALA A 68 -9.16 -8.31 -3.48
CA ALA A 68 -10.00 -8.08 -2.30
C ALA A 68 -11.51 -8.37 -2.52
N GLY A 69 -11.95 -8.61 -3.76
CA GLY A 69 -13.33 -8.93 -4.10
C GLY A 69 -14.27 -7.73 -4.22
N TRP A 70 -13.75 -6.50 -4.13
CA TRP A 70 -14.54 -5.28 -4.31
C TRP A 70 -13.72 -4.14 -4.91
N THR A 71 -14.42 -3.13 -5.42
CA THR A 71 -13.84 -1.92 -5.99
C THR A 71 -14.42 -0.69 -5.31
N PRO A 72 -13.60 0.24 -4.80
CA PRO A 72 -14.07 1.47 -4.18
C PRO A 72 -14.78 2.37 -5.20
N THR A 73 -16.01 2.78 -4.91
CA THR A 73 -16.82 3.65 -5.79
C THR A 73 -16.94 5.09 -5.27
N LEU A 74 -16.80 5.30 -3.96
CA LEU A 74 -17.00 6.59 -3.30
C LEU A 74 -15.68 7.35 -3.12
N ARG A 75 -15.06 7.76 -4.23
CA ARG A 75 -13.83 8.59 -4.24
C ARG A 75 -14.05 9.82 -5.11
N THR A 76 -13.89 11.01 -4.56
CA THR A 76 -14.02 12.28 -5.31
C THR A 76 -12.86 12.49 -6.27
N LYS A 77 -11.66 12.06 -5.86
CA LYS A 77 -10.43 12.14 -6.63
C LYS A 77 -9.41 11.13 -6.11
N VAL A 78 -8.59 10.61 -7.02
CA VAL A 78 -7.39 9.83 -6.69
C VAL A 78 -6.20 10.51 -7.34
N ASP A 79 -5.22 10.90 -6.53
CA ASP A 79 -4.02 11.56 -7.02
C ASP A 79 -2.99 10.53 -7.52
N PRO A 80 -2.18 10.87 -8.54
CA PRO A 80 -1.10 9.99 -8.99
C PRO A 80 -0.10 9.73 -7.85
N ALA A 81 0.25 8.46 -7.62
CA ALA A 81 1.07 8.04 -6.48
C ALA A 81 2.40 8.80 -6.34
N LYS A 82 3.05 9.15 -7.47
CA LYS A 82 4.30 9.96 -7.48
C LYS A 82 4.14 11.35 -6.87
N LYS A 83 2.95 11.95 -6.94
CA LYS A 83 2.66 13.28 -6.40
C LYS A 83 2.22 13.25 -4.95
N VAL A 84 1.78 12.08 -4.46
CA VAL A 84 1.22 11.91 -3.11
C VAL A 84 2.14 12.44 -2.01
N PRO A 85 3.46 12.16 -1.98
CA PRO A 85 4.34 12.69 -0.94
C PRO A 85 4.24 14.22 -0.80
N GLY A 86 4.39 14.96 -1.91
CA GLY A 86 4.31 16.42 -1.89
C GLY A 86 2.91 16.98 -1.65
N ILE A 87 1.85 16.25 -1.95
CA ILE A 87 0.46 16.65 -1.63
C ILE A 87 0.22 16.49 -0.14
N VAL A 88 0.54 15.32 0.41
CA VAL A 88 0.32 14.98 1.83
C VAL A 88 1.20 15.86 2.74
N ASP A 89 2.47 16.07 2.39
CA ASP A 89 3.40 16.92 3.16
C ASP A 89 2.88 18.36 3.32
N ARG A 90 2.12 18.85 2.35
CA ARG A 90 1.54 20.20 2.40
C ARG A 90 0.16 20.24 3.03
N GLY A 91 -0.67 19.21 2.80
CA GLY A 91 -2.09 19.22 3.15
C GLY A 91 -2.49 18.48 4.43
N ALA A 92 -1.68 17.52 4.92
CA ALA A 92 -2.06 16.67 6.05
C ALA A 92 -1.50 17.16 7.40
N GLY A 93 -2.34 17.29 8.42
CA GLY A 93 -1.96 17.68 9.79
C GLY A 93 -2.74 18.89 10.31
N ALA A 94 -2.68 19.12 11.63
CA ALA A 94 -3.37 20.24 12.27
C ALA A 94 -2.81 21.59 11.77
N GLY A 95 -3.68 22.60 11.66
CA GLY A 95 -3.30 23.97 11.28
C GLY A 95 -2.96 24.17 9.79
N ARG A 96 -3.21 23.18 8.93
CA ARG A 96 -2.99 23.27 7.48
C ARG A 96 -4.19 23.75 6.68
N VAL A 97 -5.33 23.91 7.35
CA VAL A 97 -6.55 24.49 6.79
C VAL A 97 -6.69 25.88 7.41
N CYS A 98 -6.57 26.91 6.58
CA CYS A 98 -6.85 28.30 6.94
C CYS A 98 -8.10 28.79 6.22
#